data_AF-A0A6S7IG72-F1
#
_entry.id   AF-A0A6S7IG72-F1
#
_cell.length_a   1.000
_cell.length_b   1.000
_cell.length_c   1.000
_cell.angle_alpha   90.00
_cell.angle_beta   90.00
_cell.angle_gamma   90.00
#
_symmetry.space_group_name_H-M   'P 1'
#
loop_
_entity.id
_entity.type
_entity.pdbx_description
1 polymer ?
#
loop_
_entity_poly.entity_id
_entity_poly.type
_entity_poly.pdbx_seq_one_letter_code
_entity_poly.pdbx_strand_id
1 'polypeptide(L)'
;IDECSQANMCHADATCTNTPGSYLCTCNTGYTGIGTYCVDIDECSQANMCHADSTCTNTPGSYLCSCNTGYTGNGTYCVDIDECSQANMCHADATCTNTPGSYLCTCNTGYTGNGTYCVDINECSQANMCHAEATCTNTPGTYVCTCNTGYTGDGTNCADAGTEIPIFNPSGNPATVPIEEAVPFEVVIRIEEIFVSELQNKQSQAFRNLRNRFLDFLLPVYQNQIGFIGIIINSFSNGSIVADIDILYNSSEPIPTAEEVQSPIAEARDNGSAIFNISSLQVQREGCPNAPCLNGGNCSSNGTSFSCSCPVRFTGDQCQIE
;
A
#
# COMPACT_ATOMS: atom_id res chain seq x y z
N ILE A 1 86.23 46.61 -15.26
CA ILE A 1 84.97 47.38 -15.33
C ILE A 1 83.92 46.48 -14.68
N ASP A 2 82.87 47.05 -14.09
CA ASP A 2 81.71 46.27 -13.65
C ASP A 2 80.53 46.69 -14.50
N GLU A 3 80.27 45.89 -15.53
CA GLU A 3 79.26 46.11 -16.53
C GLU A 3 77.85 46.03 -15.91
N CYS A 4 77.65 45.27 -14.83
CA CYS A 4 76.36 45.17 -14.14
C CYS A 4 76.01 46.40 -13.28
N SER A 5 76.99 47.28 -13.02
CA SER A 5 76.75 48.55 -12.34
C SER A 5 76.18 49.65 -13.27
N GLN A 6 76.08 49.37 -14.57
CA GLN A 6 75.49 50.26 -15.57
C GLN A 6 73.99 49.97 -15.76
N ALA A 7 73.19 51.03 -15.95
CA ALA A 7 71.74 50.89 -16.12
C ALA A 7 71.37 50.20 -17.45
N ASN A 8 70.31 49.38 -17.41
CA ASN A 8 69.67 48.74 -18.58
C ASN A 8 70.54 47.77 -19.41
N MET A 9 71.52 47.10 -18.80
CA MET A 9 72.38 46.14 -19.50
C MET A 9 71.73 44.77 -19.76
N CYS A 10 70.78 44.37 -18.91
CA CYS A 10 69.98 43.15 -19.03
C CYS A 10 68.48 43.47 -19.07
N HIS A 11 67.66 42.49 -19.44
CA HIS A 11 66.20 42.61 -19.33
C HIS A 11 65.77 42.84 -17.87
N ALA A 12 64.61 43.46 -17.64
CA ALA A 12 64.08 43.71 -16.29
C ALA A 12 63.91 42.41 -15.49
N ASP A 13 63.50 41.34 -16.17
CA ASP A 13 63.32 39.99 -15.61
C ASP A 13 64.57 39.10 -15.76
N ALA A 14 65.76 39.69 -15.74
CA ALA A 14 67.03 38.95 -15.80
C ALA A 14 68.03 39.42 -14.74
N THR A 15 68.84 38.48 -14.27
CA THR A 15 69.95 38.74 -13.36
C THR A 15 71.23 38.96 -14.15
N CYS A 16 71.94 40.06 -13.89
CA CYS A 16 73.26 40.35 -14.46
C CYS A 16 74.35 39.74 -13.58
N THR A 17 75.26 38.99 -14.19
CA THR A 17 76.47 38.47 -13.54
C THR A 17 77.70 39.01 -14.26
N ASN A 18 78.56 39.76 -13.55
CA ASN A 18 79.78 40.29 -14.14
C ASN A 18 80.82 39.18 -14.30
N THR A 19 81.55 39.17 -15.41
CA THR A 19 82.57 38.16 -15.74
C THR A 19 83.89 38.82 -16.12
N PRO A 20 85.04 38.13 -16.05
CA PRO A 20 86.31 38.71 -16.48
C PRO A 20 86.27 39.13 -17.97
N GLY A 21 86.20 40.43 -18.22
CA GLY A 21 86.19 41.01 -19.57
C GLY A 21 84.82 41.10 -20.26
N SER A 22 83.73 40.76 -19.58
CA SER A 22 82.35 40.86 -20.11
C SER A 22 81.29 40.72 -19.02
N TYR A 23 80.02 40.56 -19.38
CA TYR A 23 78.91 40.26 -18.48
C TYR A 23 77.98 39.20 -19.08
N LEU A 24 77.23 38.53 -18.22
CA LEU A 24 76.20 37.56 -18.61
C LEU A 24 74.85 37.97 -18.02
N CYS A 25 73.84 38.03 -18.87
CA CYS A 25 72.44 38.15 -18.44
C CYS A 25 71.80 36.76 -18.43
N THR A 26 71.10 36.41 -17.37
CA THR A 26 70.33 35.16 -17.29
C THR A 26 68.91 35.49 -16.87
N CYS A 27 67.91 35.03 -17.64
CA CYS A 27 66.51 35.25 -17.29
C CYS A 27 66.22 34.67 -15.90
N ASN A 28 65.41 35.37 -15.11
CA ASN A 28 65.00 34.94 -13.78
C ASN A 28 64.15 33.67 -13.89
N THR A 29 64.01 32.93 -12.79
CA THR A 29 63.11 31.75 -12.73
C THR A 29 61.69 32.15 -13.16
N GLY A 30 61.05 31.30 -13.97
CA GLY A 30 59.75 31.59 -14.60
C GLY A 30 59.84 32.28 -15.97
N TYR A 31 61.04 32.65 -16.42
CA TYR A 31 61.25 33.30 -17.71
C TYR A 31 62.24 32.54 -18.59
N THR A 32 62.08 32.64 -19.91
CA THR A 32 62.95 32.03 -20.91
C THR A 32 63.46 33.08 -21.92
N GLY A 33 64.62 32.84 -22.53
CA GLY A 33 65.23 33.76 -23.49
C GLY A 33 66.75 33.85 -23.37
N ILE A 34 67.30 34.97 -23.82
CA ILE A 34 68.76 35.19 -23.92
C ILE A 34 69.29 36.16 -22.84
N GLY A 35 68.49 36.48 -21.82
CA GLY A 35 68.86 37.36 -20.70
C GLY A 35 68.78 38.86 -21.00
N THR A 36 69.07 39.29 -22.22
CA THR A 36 68.78 40.68 -22.68
C THR A 36 67.36 40.84 -23.20
N TYR A 37 66.71 39.72 -23.55
CA TYR A 37 65.29 39.61 -23.84
C TYR A 37 64.77 38.35 -23.17
N CYS A 38 63.80 38.51 -22.27
CA CYS A 38 63.17 37.43 -21.53
C CYS A 38 61.66 37.50 -21.74
N VAL A 39 61.06 36.35 -21.98
CA VAL A 39 59.61 36.18 -22.06
C VAL A 39 59.17 35.24 -20.96
N ASP A 40 58.00 35.52 -20.42
CA ASP A 40 57.35 34.68 -19.42
C ASP A 40 57.13 33.27 -19.97
N ILE A 41 57.37 32.26 -19.13
CA ILE A 41 57.08 30.86 -19.48
C ILE A 41 55.60 30.64 -19.15
N ASP A 42 54.80 30.28 -20.15
CA ASP A 42 53.43 29.86 -19.88
C ASP A 42 53.41 28.43 -19.33
N GLU A 43 53.41 28.29 -18.01
CA GLU A 43 53.35 26.97 -17.38
C GLU A 43 52.01 26.28 -17.63
N CYS A 44 50.92 27.02 -17.87
CA CYS A 44 49.60 26.43 -18.16
C CYS A 44 49.55 25.71 -19.51
N SER A 45 50.46 26.06 -20.42
CA SER A 45 50.65 25.33 -21.69
C SER A 45 51.41 24.00 -21.52
N GLN A 46 51.92 23.70 -20.31
CA GLN A 46 52.57 22.44 -19.98
C GLN A 46 51.58 21.45 -19.37
N ALA A 47 51.73 20.16 -19.68
CA ALA A 47 50.83 19.13 -19.15
C ALA A 47 51.00 18.93 -17.63
N ASN A 48 49.89 18.73 -16.92
CA ASN A 48 49.81 18.33 -15.50
C ASN A 48 50.38 19.33 -14.48
N MET A 49 50.40 20.64 -14.77
CA MET A 49 50.83 21.66 -13.81
C MET A 49 49.81 21.92 -12.69
N CYS A 50 48.52 21.74 -12.99
CA CYS A 50 47.43 21.87 -12.02
C CYS A 50 46.59 20.59 -11.93
N HIS A 51 45.72 20.50 -10.92
CA HIS A 51 44.79 19.38 -10.77
C HIS A 51 43.80 19.31 -11.95
N ALA A 52 43.27 18.13 -12.27
CA ALA A 52 42.30 17.96 -13.36
C ALA A 52 41.03 18.81 -13.16
N ASP A 53 40.56 18.90 -11.91
CA ASP A 53 39.40 19.73 -11.50
C ASP A 53 39.79 21.16 -11.09
N SER A 54 40.76 21.74 -11.79
CA SER A 54 41.21 23.12 -11.52
C SER A 54 41.46 23.88 -12.82
N THR A 55 41.46 25.21 -12.72
CA THR A 55 41.82 26.12 -13.80
C THR A 55 43.21 26.68 -13.54
N CYS A 56 44.09 26.57 -14.54
CA CYS A 56 45.42 27.18 -14.54
C CYS A 56 45.34 28.60 -15.10
N THR A 57 45.97 29.56 -14.41
CA THR A 57 46.14 30.93 -14.89
C THR A 57 47.62 31.27 -14.89
N ASN A 58 48.16 31.59 -16.07
CA ASN A 58 49.55 32.02 -16.20
C ASN A 58 49.73 33.44 -15.66
N THR A 59 50.84 33.70 -14.98
CA THR A 59 51.16 35.00 -14.38
C THR A 59 52.63 35.36 -14.66
N PRO A 60 53.02 36.64 -14.65
CA PRO A 60 54.42 36.99 -14.87
C PRO A 60 55.35 36.29 -13.85
N GLY A 61 56.20 35.40 -14.34
CA GLY A 61 57.20 34.64 -13.59
C GLY A 61 56.68 33.42 -12.83
N SER A 62 55.40 33.04 -12.98
CA SER A 62 54.79 31.91 -12.26
C SER A 62 53.40 31.57 -12.84
N TYR A 63 52.73 30.59 -12.26
CA TYR A 63 51.33 30.28 -12.52
C TYR A 63 50.52 30.17 -11.23
N LEU A 64 49.20 30.22 -11.36
CA LEU A 64 48.25 29.96 -10.28
C LEU A 64 47.27 28.87 -10.70
N CYS A 65 47.11 27.86 -9.86
CA CYS A 65 46.05 26.87 -9.98
C CYS A 65 44.91 27.22 -9.02
N SER A 66 43.66 27.20 -9.51
CA SER A 66 42.47 27.41 -8.68
C SER A 66 41.48 26.27 -8.91
N CYS A 67 41.03 25.60 -7.84
CA CYS A 67 40.02 24.54 -7.96
C CYS A 67 38.75 25.10 -8.65
N ASN A 68 38.15 24.27 -9.51
CA ASN A 68 36.92 24.62 -10.20
C ASN A 68 35.77 24.76 -9.21
N THR A 69 34.69 25.44 -9.60
CA THR A 69 33.45 25.52 -8.81
C THR A 69 32.97 24.12 -8.44
N GLY A 70 32.57 23.92 -7.17
CA GLY A 70 32.20 22.61 -6.62
C GLY A 70 33.37 21.83 -6.03
N TYR A 71 34.60 22.34 -6.11
CA TYR A 71 35.79 21.71 -5.54
C TYR A 71 36.50 22.64 -4.56
N THR A 72 37.20 22.06 -3.57
CA THR A 72 38.01 22.79 -2.59
C THR A 72 39.43 22.23 -2.52
N GLY A 73 40.39 23.09 -2.16
CA GLY A 73 41.81 22.71 -2.10
C GLY A 73 42.74 23.85 -2.49
N ASN A 74 43.95 23.50 -2.94
CA ASN A 74 45.00 24.46 -3.27
C ASN A 74 45.26 24.60 -4.78
N GLY A 75 44.39 24.05 -5.62
CA GLY A 75 44.50 24.07 -7.09
C GLY A 75 45.43 23.00 -7.69
N THR A 76 46.43 22.53 -6.94
CA THR A 76 47.25 21.36 -7.35
C THR A 76 46.69 20.05 -6.80
N TYR A 77 45.90 20.15 -5.73
CA TYR A 77 45.06 19.09 -5.19
C TYR A 77 43.68 19.68 -4.91
N CYS A 78 42.66 19.12 -5.56
CA CYS A 78 41.27 19.53 -5.41
C CYS A 78 40.43 18.31 -5.05
N VAL A 79 39.57 18.48 -4.06
CA VAL A 79 38.59 17.48 -3.65
C VAL A 79 37.21 18.03 -3.86
N ASP A 80 36.30 17.14 -4.24
CA ASP A 80 34.90 17.45 -4.41
C ASP A 80 34.30 17.96 -3.09
N ILE A 81 33.49 19.02 -3.16
CA ILE A 81 32.75 19.52 -2.00
C ILE A 81 31.48 18.69 -1.89
N ASP A 82 31.31 17.96 -0.80
CA ASP A 82 30.04 17.28 -0.54
C ASP A 82 28.99 18.29 -0.07
N GLU A 83 28.17 18.79 -1.00
CA GLU A 83 27.11 19.72 -0.66
C GLU A 83 26.01 19.05 0.17
N CYS A 84 25.81 17.74 0.06
CA CYS A 84 24.78 17.03 0.82
C CYS A 84 25.10 16.94 2.33
N SER A 85 26.37 17.13 2.70
CA SER A 85 26.78 17.28 4.10
C SER A 85 26.43 18.66 4.69
N GLN A 86 25.95 19.61 3.87
CA GLN A 86 25.50 20.92 4.29
C GLN A 86 23.99 20.92 4.57
N ALA A 87 23.55 21.70 5.57
CA ALA A 87 22.13 21.79 5.91
C ALA A 87 21.32 22.52 4.83
N ASN A 88 20.10 22.05 4.58
CA ASN A 88 19.07 22.69 3.74
C ASN A 88 19.41 22.86 2.24
N MET A 89 20.22 21.97 1.66
CA MET A 89 20.51 22.01 0.22
C MET A 89 19.33 21.55 -0.65
N CYS A 90 18.55 20.58 -0.16
CA CYS A 90 17.37 20.06 -0.84
C CYS A 90 16.09 20.35 -0.04
N HIS A 91 14.93 20.14 -0.67
CA HIS A 91 13.64 20.17 0.03
C HIS A 91 13.61 19.12 1.16
N ALA A 92 12.81 19.35 2.20
CA ALA A 92 12.67 18.42 3.33
C ALA A 92 12.18 17.03 2.87
N ASP A 93 11.32 16.99 1.86
CA ASP A 93 10.80 15.78 1.21
C ASP A 93 11.62 15.36 -0.03
N ALA A 94 12.94 15.62 -0.03
CA ALA A 94 13.84 15.22 -1.09
C ALA A 94 15.11 14.57 -0.54
N THR A 95 15.70 13.68 -1.34
CA THR A 95 16.98 13.06 -1.09
C THR A 95 18.08 13.81 -1.85
N CYS A 96 19.16 14.17 -1.14
CA CYS A 96 20.36 14.75 -1.73
C CYS A 96 21.33 13.64 -2.15
N THR A 97 21.89 13.75 -3.35
CA THR A 97 22.98 12.89 -3.84
C THR A 97 24.14 13.75 -4.31
N ASN A 98 25.30 13.58 -3.69
CA ASN A 98 26.51 14.29 -4.07
C ASN A 98 27.06 13.77 -5.39
N THR A 99 27.59 14.66 -6.23
CA THR A 99 28.15 14.33 -7.55
C THR A 99 29.45 15.11 -7.79
N PRO A 100 30.35 14.65 -8.67
CA PRO A 100 31.58 15.42 -8.91
C PRO A 100 31.31 16.85 -9.41
N GLY A 101 31.67 17.83 -8.58
CA GLY A 101 31.52 19.27 -8.80
C GLY A 101 30.12 19.83 -8.53
N SER A 102 29.18 19.04 -8.01
CA SER A 102 27.81 19.48 -7.75
C SER A 102 26.99 18.47 -6.93
N TYR A 103 25.68 18.69 -6.82
CA TYR A 103 24.75 17.79 -6.17
C TYR A 103 23.43 17.71 -6.92
N LEU A 104 22.69 16.64 -6.67
CA LEU A 104 21.35 16.42 -7.20
C LEU A 104 20.36 16.25 -6.06
N CYS A 105 19.29 17.03 -6.09
CA CYS A 105 18.13 16.83 -5.25
C CYS A 105 17.04 16.07 -6.01
N THR A 106 16.53 14.99 -5.44
CA THR A 106 15.43 14.22 -6.03
C THR A 106 14.29 14.13 -5.03
N CYS A 107 13.06 14.52 -5.42
CA CYS A 107 11.90 14.39 -4.53
C CYS A 107 11.70 12.93 -4.12
N ASN A 108 11.34 12.71 -2.86
CA ASN A 108 11.08 11.39 -2.32
C ASN A 108 9.85 10.76 -2.99
N THR A 109 9.72 9.44 -2.88
CA THR A 109 8.53 8.72 -3.38
C THR A 109 7.26 9.32 -2.77
N GLY A 110 6.22 9.49 -3.61
CA GLY A 110 4.97 10.18 -3.23
C GLY A 110 5.00 11.70 -3.45
N TYR A 111 6.14 12.27 -3.86
CA TYR A 111 6.28 13.70 -4.14
C TYR A 111 6.75 13.96 -5.57
N THR A 112 6.43 15.14 -6.10
CA THR A 112 6.85 15.61 -7.42
C THR A 112 7.42 17.02 -7.36
N GLY A 113 8.34 17.34 -8.27
CA GLY A 113 9.01 18.64 -8.31
C GLY A 113 10.44 18.56 -8.84
N ASN A 114 11.26 19.54 -8.49
CA ASN A 114 12.65 19.66 -8.96
C ASN A 114 13.68 19.30 -7.87
N GLY A 115 13.25 18.73 -6.74
CA GLY A 115 14.10 18.34 -5.62
C GLY A 115 14.43 19.45 -4.62
N THR A 116 14.52 20.71 -5.06
CA THR A 116 14.60 21.88 -4.15
C THR A 116 13.23 22.39 -3.74
N TYR A 117 12.20 22.06 -4.53
CA TYR A 117 10.80 22.23 -4.22
C TYR A 117 10.06 20.96 -4.58
N CYS A 118 9.41 20.34 -3.60
CA CYS A 118 8.64 19.11 -3.76
C CYS A 118 7.24 19.32 -3.20
N VAL A 119 6.24 18.85 -3.95
CA VAL A 119 4.84 18.84 -3.53
C VAL A 119 4.32 17.42 -3.52
N ASP A 120 3.46 17.16 -2.56
CA ASP A 120 2.76 15.89 -2.43
C ASP A 120 1.95 15.56 -3.69
N ILE A 121 2.07 14.33 -4.18
CA ILE A 121 1.28 13.84 -5.30
C ILE A 121 -0.07 13.42 -4.74
N ASN A 122 -1.16 14.00 -5.26
CA ASN A 122 -2.49 13.55 -4.86
C ASN A 122 -2.91 12.29 -5.62
N GLU A 123 -2.65 11.11 -5.06
CA GLU A 123 -3.00 9.85 -5.72
C GLU A 123 -4.50 9.69 -5.90
N CYS A 124 -5.33 10.23 -4.99
CA CYS A 124 -6.79 10.16 -5.09
C CYS A 124 -7.38 10.91 -6.30
N SER A 125 -6.59 11.75 -6.98
CA SER A 125 -6.99 12.39 -8.24
C SER A 125 -6.83 11.46 -9.46
N GLN A 126 -6.18 10.31 -9.30
CA GLN A 126 -6.03 9.29 -10.33
C GLN A 126 -7.18 8.28 -10.27
N ALA A 127 -7.62 7.78 -11.43
CA ALA A 127 -8.70 6.80 -11.48
C ALA A 127 -8.24 5.44 -10.92
N ASN A 128 -9.15 4.74 -10.24
CA ASN A 128 -8.99 3.35 -9.77
C ASN A 128 -7.88 3.11 -8.73
N MET A 129 -7.53 4.10 -7.90
CA MET A 129 -6.54 3.92 -6.83
C MET A 129 -7.06 3.11 -5.63
N CYS A 130 -8.37 3.19 -5.35
CA CYS A 130 -9.04 2.42 -4.29
C CYS A 130 -10.14 1.54 -4.89
N HIS A 131 -10.66 0.60 -4.09
CA HIS A 131 -11.85 -0.17 -4.44
C HIS A 131 -13.04 0.76 -4.73
N ALA A 132 -13.97 0.32 -5.58
CA ALA A 132 -15.18 1.11 -5.89
C ALA A 132 -16.03 1.42 -4.64
N GLU A 133 -16.00 0.51 -3.66
CA GLU A 133 -16.67 0.63 -2.36
C GLU A 133 -15.73 1.15 -1.26
N ALA A 134 -14.73 1.95 -1.60
CA ALA A 134 -13.82 2.60 -0.66
C ALA A 134 -13.69 4.10 -0.93
N THR A 135 -13.44 4.85 0.14
CA THR A 135 -13.10 6.27 0.09
C THR A 135 -11.58 6.43 0.09
N CYS A 136 -11.06 7.18 -0.89
CA CYS A 136 -9.65 7.55 -0.95
C CYS A 136 -9.40 8.84 -0.15
N THR A 137 -8.38 8.83 0.72
CA THR A 137 -7.90 10.01 1.44
C THR A 137 -6.42 10.21 1.13
N ASN A 138 -6.10 11.37 0.57
CA ASN A 138 -4.72 11.75 0.28
C ASN A 138 -3.98 12.16 1.55
N THR A 139 -2.73 11.73 1.70
CA THR A 139 -1.88 12.02 2.86
C THR A 139 -0.46 12.39 2.41
N PRO A 140 0.36 13.09 3.22
CA PRO A 140 1.72 13.43 2.79
C PRO A 140 2.55 12.18 2.44
N GLY A 141 2.99 12.08 1.19
CA GLY A 141 3.81 11.03 0.61
C GLY A 141 3.07 9.75 0.23
N THR A 142 1.74 9.66 0.45
CA THR A 142 0.96 8.45 0.18
C THR A 142 -0.55 8.69 0.23
N TYR A 143 -1.35 7.63 0.11
CA TYR A 143 -2.80 7.70 0.24
C TYR A 143 -3.32 6.53 1.07
N VAL A 144 -4.50 6.72 1.65
CA VAL A 144 -5.19 5.70 2.41
C VAL A 144 -6.55 5.44 1.77
N CYS A 145 -6.79 4.17 1.42
CA CYS A 145 -8.11 3.70 1.06
C CYS A 145 -8.81 3.16 2.30
N THR A 146 -10.05 3.57 2.55
CA THR A 146 -10.87 3.03 3.64
C THR A 146 -12.15 2.49 3.05
N CYS A 147 -12.47 1.21 3.28
CA CYS A 147 -13.73 0.63 2.85
C CYS A 147 -14.91 1.45 3.42
N ASN A 148 -15.91 1.70 2.58
CA ASN A 148 -17.11 2.42 2.97
C ASN A 148 -17.87 1.62 4.04
N THR A 149 -18.74 2.31 4.78
CA THR A 149 -19.59 1.69 5.80
C THR A 149 -20.36 0.49 5.22
N GLY A 150 -20.28 -0.66 5.90
CA GLY A 150 -20.89 -1.91 5.44
C GLY A 150 -19.93 -2.83 4.68
N TYR A 151 -18.70 -2.39 4.42
CA TYR A 151 -17.65 -3.19 3.80
C TYR A 151 -16.43 -3.33 4.71
N THR A 152 -15.73 -4.45 4.58
CA THR A 152 -14.47 -4.74 5.28
C THR A 152 -13.39 -5.13 4.28
N GLY A 153 -12.14 -4.88 4.65
CA GLY A 153 -10.98 -5.15 3.81
C GLY A 153 -9.90 -4.08 3.98
N ASP A 154 -8.98 -4.04 3.03
CA ASP A 154 -7.80 -3.14 3.06
C ASP A 154 -8.03 -1.80 2.31
N GLY A 155 -9.25 -1.55 1.84
CA GLY A 155 -9.61 -0.37 1.04
C GLY A 155 -9.29 -0.48 -0.44
N THR A 156 -8.37 -1.35 -0.84
CA THR A 156 -8.12 -1.71 -2.25
C THR A 156 -8.95 -2.92 -2.69
N ASN A 157 -9.30 -3.78 -1.73
CA ASN A 157 -10.26 -4.87 -1.84
C ASN A 157 -11.25 -4.71 -0.69
N CYS A 158 -12.52 -4.46 -1.02
CA CYS A 158 -13.59 -4.36 -0.02
C CYS A 158 -14.65 -5.42 -0.32
N ALA A 159 -14.91 -6.27 0.66
CA ALA A 159 -16.00 -7.24 0.63
C ALA A 159 -17.13 -6.74 1.55
N ASP A 160 -18.38 -7.07 1.21
CA ASP A 160 -19.50 -6.84 2.11
C ASP A 160 -19.15 -7.47 3.46
N ALA A 161 -19.20 -6.65 4.52
CA ALA A 161 -18.81 -7.01 5.87
C ALA A 161 -19.81 -7.95 6.55
N GLY A 162 -20.51 -8.79 5.78
CA GLY A 162 -21.48 -9.72 6.28
C GLY A 162 -20.85 -10.69 7.28
N THR A 163 -20.96 -10.38 8.58
CA THR A 163 -20.88 -11.22 9.79
C THR A 163 -20.74 -10.25 10.97
N GLU A 164 -21.70 -10.06 11.88
CA GLU A 164 -22.75 -10.96 12.37
C GLU A 164 -24.13 -10.53 11.88
N ILE A 165 -24.88 -11.43 11.25
CA ILE A 165 -26.34 -11.32 11.33
C ILE A 165 -26.67 -11.77 12.76
N PRO A 166 -27.15 -10.89 13.64
CA PRO A 166 -27.40 -11.26 15.02
C PRO A 166 -28.37 -12.44 15.05
N ILE A 167 -28.08 -13.42 15.91
CA ILE A 167 -29.01 -14.53 16.17
C ILE A 167 -30.25 -13.92 16.81
N PHE A 168 -31.37 -13.93 16.09
CA PHE A 168 -32.64 -13.43 16.61
C PHE A 168 -33.32 -14.55 17.38
N ASN A 169 -33.38 -14.40 18.71
CA ASN A 169 -34.08 -15.33 19.59
C ASN A 169 -35.41 -14.71 20.08
N PRO A 170 -36.32 -15.51 20.67
CA PRO A 170 -37.59 -15.03 21.19
C PRO A 170 -37.46 -14.06 22.38
N SER A 171 -36.29 -14.03 23.03
CA SER A 171 -36.04 -13.24 24.25
C SER A 171 -35.44 -11.85 23.99
N GLY A 172 -35.10 -11.52 22.74
CA GLY A 172 -34.53 -10.22 22.35
C GLY A 172 -33.10 -9.95 22.86
N ASN A 173 -32.46 -10.92 23.52
CA ASN A 173 -31.06 -10.83 23.93
C ASN A 173 -30.19 -11.56 22.91
N PRO A 174 -28.99 -11.06 22.56
CA PRO A 174 -28.06 -11.84 21.75
C PRO A 174 -27.76 -13.15 22.49
N ALA A 175 -28.21 -14.27 21.95
CA ALA A 175 -27.77 -15.57 22.43
C ALA A 175 -26.32 -15.74 21.98
N THR A 176 -25.37 -15.63 22.90
CA THR A 176 -23.96 -15.99 22.67
C THR A 176 -23.77 -17.50 22.73
N VAL A 177 -24.68 -18.27 22.12
CA VAL A 177 -24.42 -19.70 21.91
C VAL A 177 -23.37 -19.75 20.80
N PRO A 178 -22.19 -20.35 21.03
CA PRO A 178 -21.22 -20.54 19.97
C PRO A 178 -21.91 -21.29 18.82
N ILE A 179 -21.87 -20.73 17.60
CA ILE A 179 -22.49 -21.35 16.40
C ILE A 179 -21.94 -22.78 16.19
N GLU A 180 -20.76 -23.07 16.73
CA GLU A 180 -20.15 -24.41 16.75
C GLU A 180 -20.99 -25.49 17.45
N GLU A 181 -21.91 -25.11 18.35
CA GLU A 181 -22.80 -26.04 19.08
C GLU A 181 -24.24 -26.07 18.53
N ALA A 182 -24.51 -25.36 17.42
CA ALA A 182 -25.81 -25.28 16.77
C ALA A 182 -25.85 -26.08 15.46
N VAL A 183 -27.01 -26.64 15.13
CA VAL A 183 -27.28 -27.30 13.86
C VAL A 183 -28.18 -26.40 13.02
N PRO A 184 -27.69 -25.84 11.90
CA PRO A 184 -28.49 -25.03 10.99
C PRO A 184 -29.34 -25.88 10.04
N PHE A 185 -30.54 -25.39 9.79
CA PHE A 185 -31.39 -25.81 8.67
C PHE A 185 -31.52 -24.66 7.70
N GLU A 186 -31.10 -24.87 6.46
CA GLU A 186 -31.26 -23.90 5.40
C GLU A 186 -32.71 -23.98 4.89
N VAL A 187 -33.40 -22.85 4.94
CA VAL A 187 -34.78 -22.67 4.54
C VAL A 187 -34.85 -21.64 3.44
N VAL A 188 -35.20 -22.11 2.25
CA VAL A 188 -35.38 -21.26 1.07
C VAL A 188 -36.87 -20.98 0.91
N ILE A 189 -37.25 -19.72 1.13
CA ILE A 189 -38.64 -19.25 1.01
C ILE A 189 -38.77 -18.39 -0.23
N ARG A 190 -39.66 -18.75 -1.15
CA ARG A 190 -40.02 -17.92 -2.31
C ARG A 190 -41.31 -17.17 -2.04
N ILE A 191 -41.32 -15.87 -2.32
CA ILE A 191 -42.47 -14.99 -2.09
C ILE A 191 -42.95 -14.39 -3.42
N GLU A 192 -44.26 -14.24 -3.56
CA GLU A 192 -44.91 -13.64 -4.76
C GLU A 192 -44.99 -12.10 -4.74
N GLU A 193 -44.46 -11.44 -3.71
CA GLU A 193 -44.45 -9.97 -3.58
C GLU A 193 -43.21 -9.36 -4.24
N ILE A 194 -43.34 -8.13 -4.74
CA ILE A 194 -42.25 -7.33 -5.34
C ILE A 194 -41.96 -6.13 -4.42
N PHE A 195 -40.72 -6.02 -3.92
CA PHE A 195 -40.26 -4.85 -3.15
C PHE A 195 -39.43 -3.90 -4.02
N VAL A 196 -39.47 -2.61 -3.68
CA VAL A 196 -38.70 -1.55 -4.36
C VAL A 196 -37.24 -1.62 -3.89
N SER A 197 -36.31 -1.55 -4.84
CA SER A 197 -34.92 -2.02 -4.77
C SER A 197 -34.03 -1.30 -3.75
N GLU A 198 -33.48 -2.06 -2.78
CA GLU A 198 -32.22 -1.80 -2.04
C GLU A 198 -31.85 -2.99 -1.11
N LEU A 199 -32.09 -4.24 -1.55
CA LEU A 199 -32.01 -5.44 -0.67
C LEU A 199 -30.64 -6.12 -0.61
N GLN A 200 -29.68 -5.72 -1.43
CA GLN A 200 -28.33 -6.33 -1.43
C GLN A 200 -27.44 -5.77 -0.32
N ASN A 201 -27.68 -4.54 0.14
CA ASN A 201 -26.95 -3.96 1.26
C ASN A 201 -27.64 -4.30 2.58
N LYS A 202 -27.00 -5.15 3.42
CA LYS A 202 -27.55 -5.59 4.72
C LYS A 202 -27.75 -4.43 5.72
N GLN A 203 -27.12 -3.29 5.49
CA GLN A 203 -27.29 -2.06 6.27
C GLN A 203 -28.27 -1.07 5.65
N SER A 204 -28.92 -1.36 4.53
CA SER A 204 -29.97 -0.48 4.01
C SER A 204 -31.19 -0.50 4.95
N GLN A 205 -31.91 0.63 5.01
CA GLN A 205 -33.18 0.67 5.74
C GLN A 205 -34.20 -0.30 5.11
N ALA A 206 -34.15 -0.48 3.80
CA ALA A 206 -34.99 -1.42 3.07
C ALA A 206 -34.75 -2.87 3.52
N PHE A 207 -33.48 -3.29 3.62
CA PHE A 207 -33.10 -4.61 4.13
C PHE A 207 -33.53 -4.78 5.57
N ARG A 208 -33.26 -3.81 6.46
CA ARG A 208 -33.68 -3.90 7.87
C ARG A 208 -35.19 -4.01 8.04
N ASN A 209 -35.95 -3.20 7.29
CA ASN A 209 -37.40 -3.24 7.34
C ASN A 209 -37.93 -4.61 6.87
N LEU A 210 -37.39 -5.13 5.77
CA LEU A 210 -37.80 -6.44 5.25
C LEU A 210 -37.40 -7.58 6.21
N ARG A 211 -36.16 -7.56 6.69
CA ARG A 211 -35.64 -8.48 7.71
C ARG A 211 -36.53 -8.52 8.94
N ASN A 212 -36.88 -7.38 9.50
CA ASN A 212 -37.72 -7.32 10.70
C ASN A 212 -39.13 -7.89 10.42
N ARG A 213 -39.73 -7.59 9.27
CA ARG A 213 -41.02 -8.20 8.88
C ARG A 213 -40.94 -9.73 8.75
N PHE A 214 -39.84 -10.27 8.24
CA PHE A 214 -39.61 -11.72 8.19
C PHE A 214 -39.48 -12.32 9.58
N LEU A 215 -38.78 -11.65 10.50
CA LEU A 215 -38.64 -12.10 11.87
C LEU A 215 -39.97 -12.07 12.63
N ASP A 216 -40.81 -11.05 12.41
CA ASP A 216 -42.16 -10.97 12.97
C ASP A 216 -43.03 -12.16 12.56
N PHE A 217 -42.77 -12.73 11.37
CA PHE A 217 -43.41 -13.95 10.89
C PHE A 217 -42.78 -15.22 11.48
N LEU A 218 -41.45 -15.34 11.45
CA LEU A 218 -40.78 -16.61 11.75
C LEU A 218 -40.55 -16.86 13.25
N LEU A 219 -40.26 -15.82 14.04
CA LEU A 219 -40.01 -15.99 15.47
C LEU A 219 -41.21 -16.64 16.19
N PRO A 220 -42.48 -16.19 15.96
CA PRO A 220 -43.63 -16.81 16.61
C PRO A 220 -43.87 -18.27 16.22
N VAL A 221 -43.43 -18.68 15.02
CA VAL A 221 -43.58 -20.03 14.47
C VAL A 221 -42.65 -21.02 15.17
N TYR A 222 -41.41 -20.60 15.47
CA TYR A 222 -40.38 -21.49 16.01
C TYR A 222 -40.10 -21.31 17.51
N GLN A 223 -40.52 -20.21 18.13
CA GLN A 223 -40.20 -19.88 19.53
C GLN A 223 -40.54 -20.98 20.56
N ASN A 224 -41.51 -21.85 20.27
CA ASN A 224 -41.97 -22.92 21.17
C ASN A 224 -41.43 -24.31 20.79
N GLN A 225 -40.59 -24.40 19.75
CA GLN A 225 -39.97 -25.65 19.34
C GLN A 225 -38.82 -26.02 20.29
N ILE A 226 -38.71 -27.31 20.60
CA ILE A 226 -37.64 -27.82 21.48
C ILE A 226 -36.29 -27.57 20.81
N GLY A 227 -35.34 -27.03 21.59
CA GLY A 227 -33.98 -26.79 21.12
C GLY A 227 -33.80 -25.58 20.19
N PHE A 228 -34.84 -24.81 19.88
CA PHE A 228 -34.71 -23.61 19.04
C PHE A 228 -33.78 -22.56 19.68
N ILE A 229 -32.77 -22.11 18.93
CA ILE A 229 -31.80 -21.09 19.35
C ILE A 229 -32.14 -19.74 18.72
N GLY A 230 -32.38 -19.71 17.42
CA GLY A 230 -32.66 -18.48 16.70
C GLY A 230 -32.63 -18.63 15.18
N ILE A 231 -32.75 -17.49 14.52
CA ILE A 231 -32.86 -17.40 13.05
C ILE A 231 -31.79 -16.43 12.52
N ILE A 232 -31.17 -16.80 11.41
CA ILE A 232 -30.25 -15.98 10.63
C ILE A 232 -30.84 -15.78 9.24
N ILE A 233 -30.93 -14.53 8.77
CA ILE A 233 -31.39 -14.20 7.41
C ILE A 233 -30.16 -13.90 6.55
N ASN A 234 -29.73 -14.89 5.76
CA ASN A 234 -28.48 -14.87 4.99
C ASN A 234 -28.52 -13.84 3.85
N SER A 235 -29.58 -13.87 3.04
CA SER A 235 -29.73 -12.97 1.89
C SER A 235 -31.19 -12.83 1.42
N PHE A 236 -31.44 -11.78 0.64
CA PHE A 236 -32.64 -11.64 -0.18
C PHE A 236 -32.21 -11.49 -1.65
N SER A 237 -32.71 -12.35 -2.54
CA SER A 237 -32.37 -12.31 -3.98
C SER A 237 -33.47 -11.67 -4.84
N ASN A 238 -33.11 -11.29 -6.07
CA ASN A 238 -33.94 -10.47 -6.96
C ASN A 238 -34.89 -11.31 -7.84
N GLY A 239 -36.11 -10.81 -8.10
CA GLY A 239 -37.05 -11.42 -9.07
C GLY A 239 -38.25 -12.19 -8.49
N SER A 240 -38.91 -11.65 -7.46
CA SER A 240 -39.88 -12.30 -6.52
C SER A 240 -39.10 -12.90 -5.35
N ILE A 241 -39.19 -12.26 -4.19
CA ILE A 241 -38.15 -12.33 -3.15
C ILE A 241 -37.95 -13.77 -2.67
N VAL A 242 -36.79 -14.32 -2.99
CA VAL A 242 -36.28 -15.53 -2.36
C VAL A 242 -35.47 -15.09 -1.15
N ALA A 243 -35.87 -15.56 0.02
CA ALA A 243 -35.09 -15.43 1.24
C ALA A 243 -34.34 -16.73 1.50
N ASP A 244 -33.06 -16.58 1.82
CA ASP A 244 -32.18 -17.63 2.30
C ASP A 244 -32.00 -17.41 3.81
N ILE A 245 -32.38 -18.41 4.60
CA ILE A 245 -32.56 -18.31 6.04
C ILE A 245 -32.02 -19.57 6.71
N ASP A 246 -31.22 -19.43 7.76
CA ASP A 246 -30.87 -20.54 8.64
C ASP A 246 -31.71 -20.51 9.91
N ILE A 247 -32.24 -21.68 10.27
CA ILE A 247 -32.91 -21.90 11.55
C ILE A 247 -31.99 -22.76 12.42
N LEU A 248 -31.61 -22.23 13.57
CA LEU A 248 -30.61 -22.83 14.44
C LEU A 248 -31.28 -23.61 15.58
N TYR A 249 -30.86 -24.86 15.75
CA TYR A 249 -31.25 -25.71 16.88
C TYR A 249 -30.04 -26.17 17.70
N ASN A 250 -30.24 -26.39 18.99
CA ASN A 250 -29.23 -26.90 19.90
C ASN A 250 -28.91 -28.36 19.57
N SER A 251 -27.64 -28.65 19.31
CA SER A 251 -27.15 -30.01 19.04
C SER A 251 -27.31 -30.98 20.23
N SER A 252 -27.48 -30.47 21.45
CA SER A 252 -27.71 -31.28 22.65
C SER A 252 -29.15 -31.78 22.80
N GLU A 253 -30.09 -31.23 22.03
CA GLU A 253 -31.51 -31.63 22.02
C GLU A 253 -31.80 -32.55 20.81
N PRO A 254 -32.91 -33.31 20.81
CA PRO A 254 -33.34 -34.04 19.62
C PRO A 254 -33.50 -33.10 18.43
N ILE A 255 -32.65 -33.27 17.41
CA ILE A 255 -32.63 -32.43 16.22
C ILE A 255 -33.90 -32.70 15.40
N PRO A 256 -34.70 -31.68 15.03
CA PRO A 256 -35.88 -31.86 14.22
C PRO A 256 -35.53 -32.36 12.81
N THR A 257 -36.41 -33.13 12.20
CA THR A 257 -36.33 -33.51 10.79
C THR A 257 -36.65 -32.32 9.88
N ALA A 258 -36.24 -32.40 8.60
CA ALA A 258 -36.59 -31.36 7.62
C ALA A 258 -38.12 -31.16 7.52
N GLU A 259 -38.91 -32.22 7.68
CA GLU A 259 -40.38 -32.16 7.67
C GLU A 259 -40.95 -31.47 8.92
N GLU A 260 -40.37 -31.72 10.09
CA GLU A 260 -40.73 -31.03 11.35
C GLU A 260 -40.33 -29.55 11.33
N VAL A 261 -39.23 -29.18 10.65
CA VAL A 261 -38.88 -27.78 10.43
C VAL A 261 -39.82 -27.15 9.40
N GLN A 262 -40.28 -27.88 8.38
CA GLN A 262 -41.13 -27.35 7.31
C GLN A 262 -42.59 -27.15 7.74
N SER A 263 -43.13 -28.04 8.57
CA SER A 263 -44.56 -28.08 8.93
C SER A 263 -45.07 -26.79 9.58
N PRO A 264 -44.37 -26.16 10.54
CA PRO A 264 -44.82 -24.92 11.18
C PRO A 264 -44.99 -23.75 10.20
N ILE A 265 -44.10 -23.62 9.20
CA ILE A 265 -44.23 -22.57 8.17
C ILE A 265 -45.40 -22.89 7.23
N ALA A 266 -45.58 -24.16 6.86
CA ALA A 266 -46.69 -24.58 6.02
C ALA A 266 -48.05 -24.33 6.71
N GLU A 267 -48.17 -24.62 8.00
CA GLU A 267 -49.37 -24.34 8.78
C GLU A 267 -49.62 -22.83 8.91
N ALA A 268 -48.58 -22.04 9.20
CA ALA A 268 -48.71 -20.58 9.29
C ALA A 268 -49.15 -19.95 7.96
N ARG A 269 -48.69 -20.51 6.83
CA ARG A 269 -49.17 -20.18 5.48
C ARG A 269 -50.65 -20.51 5.31
N ASP A 270 -51.05 -21.74 5.63
CA ASP A 270 -52.39 -22.25 5.34
C ASP A 270 -53.47 -21.61 6.24
N ASN A 271 -53.12 -21.26 7.48
CA ASN A 271 -54.00 -20.57 8.44
C ASN A 271 -54.06 -19.05 8.24
N GLY A 272 -53.42 -18.50 7.20
CA GLY A 272 -53.41 -17.06 6.90
C GLY A 272 -52.67 -16.21 7.93
N SER A 273 -51.83 -16.83 8.77
CA SER A 273 -51.00 -16.15 9.77
C SER A 273 -49.65 -15.69 9.19
N ALA A 274 -49.36 -16.04 7.94
CA ALA A 274 -48.20 -15.57 7.20
C ALA A 274 -48.36 -14.11 6.76
N ILE A 275 -47.37 -13.28 7.08
CA ILE A 275 -47.30 -11.87 6.69
C ILE A 275 -46.95 -11.71 5.20
N PHE A 276 -46.50 -12.79 4.55
CA PHE A 276 -46.07 -12.83 3.16
C PHE A 276 -46.77 -13.96 2.40
N ASN A 277 -47.04 -13.76 1.11
CA ASN A 277 -47.58 -14.81 0.25
C ASN A 277 -46.45 -15.74 -0.24
N ILE A 278 -46.37 -16.93 0.36
CA ILE A 278 -45.31 -17.92 0.12
C ILE A 278 -45.68 -18.80 -1.09
N SER A 279 -44.92 -18.70 -2.19
CA SER A 279 -45.12 -19.52 -3.40
C SER A 279 -44.49 -20.90 -3.30
N SER A 280 -43.33 -21.02 -2.66
CA SER A 280 -42.71 -22.30 -2.38
C SER A 280 -41.77 -22.25 -1.18
N LEU A 281 -41.56 -23.42 -0.60
CA LEU A 281 -40.74 -23.64 0.58
C LEU A 281 -39.88 -24.87 0.34
N GLN A 282 -38.57 -24.75 0.53
CA GLN A 282 -37.63 -25.87 0.53
C GLN A 282 -36.86 -25.82 1.85
N VAL A 283 -36.77 -26.97 2.52
CA VAL A 283 -35.99 -27.11 3.75
C VAL A 283 -34.95 -28.20 3.50
N GLN A 284 -33.69 -27.86 3.74
CA GLN A 284 -32.60 -28.81 3.66
C GLN A 284 -31.76 -28.70 4.93
N ARG A 285 -31.50 -29.85 5.56
CA ARG A 285 -30.51 -29.91 6.62
C ARG A 285 -29.16 -29.70 5.98
N GLU A 286 -28.42 -28.68 6.41
CA GLU A 286 -27.03 -28.55 5.99
C GLU A 286 -26.30 -29.81 6.45
N GLY A 287 -25.90 -30.65 5.49
CA GLY A 287 -25.18 -31.87 5.84
C GLY A 287 -23.77 -31.56 6.30
N CYS A 288 -23.22 -30.40 5.90
CA CYS A 288 -21.83 -30.01 6.14
C CYS A 288 -21.68 -28.79 7.07
N PRO A 289 -22.28 -28.77 8.28
CA PRO A 289 -22.17 -27.62 9.16
C PRO A 289 -20.73 -27.49 9.67
N ASN A 290 -20.21 -26.26 9.67
CA ASN A 290 -18.89 -25.89 10.20
C ASN A 290 -17.69 -26.61 9.55
N ALA A 291 -17.76 -26.91 8.24
CA ALA A 291 -16.67 -27.55 7.50
C ALA A 291 -16.10 -28.79 8.23
N PRO A 292 -16.92 -29.83 8.44
CA PRO A 292 -16.60 -30.95 9.33
C PRO A 292 -15.42 -31.82 8.85
N CYS A 293 -14.92 -31.55 7.64
CA CYS A 293 -13.77 -32.21 7.04
C CYS A 293 -12.51 -31.39 7.30
N LEU A 294 -11.61 -31.92 8.12
CA LEU A 294 -10.36 -31.28 8.50
C LEU A 294 -9.33 -31.34 7.36
N ASN A 295 -8.23 -30.59 7.51
CA ASN A 295 -7.06 -30.64 6.63
C ASN A 295 -7.38 -30.43 5.13
N GLY A 296 -8.39 -29.62 4.83
CA GLY A 296 -8.80 -29.33 3.45
C GLY A 296 -9.62 -30.43 2.78
N GLY A 297 -10.23 -31.34 3.56
CA GLY A 297 -11.19 -32.31 3.05
C GLY A 297 -12.43 -31.66 2.47
N ASN A 298 -12.95 -32.24 1.39
CA ASN A 298 -14.15 -31.76 0.73
C ASN A 298 -15.39 -32.45 1.32
N CYS A 299 -16.33 -31.68 1.85
CA CYS A 299 -17.55 -32.22 2.44
C CYS A 299 -18.65 -32.39 1.39
N SER A 300 -19.26 -33.57 1.35
CA SER A 300 -20.47 -33.83 0.56
C SER A 300 -21.63 -34.21 1.48
N SER A 301 -22.78 -33.57 1.28
CA SER A 301 -24.03 -33.82 2.01
C SER A 301 -24.95 -34.75 1.22
N ASN A 302 -25.60 -35.69 1.91
CA ASN A 302 -26.72 -36.49 1.41
C ASN A 302 -28.04 -36.14 2.14
N GLY A 303 -28.19 -34.90 2.60
CA GLY A 303 -29.42 -34.37 3.21
C GLY A 303 -29.70 -34.81 4.65
N THR A 304 -29.13 -35.92 5.13
CA THR A 304 -29.24 -36.37 6.53
C THR A 304 -27.91 -36.78 7.16
N SER A 305 -26.86 -36.89 6.36
CA SER A 305 -25.48 -37.18 6.78
C SER A 305 -24.49 -36.47 5.85
N PHE A 306 -23.24 -36.36 6.29
CA PHE A 306 -22.11 -35.96 5.45
C PHE A 306 -21.12 -37.08 5.26
N SER A 307 -20.33 -36.94 4.19
CA SER A 307 -19.11 -37.70 3.97
C SER A 307 -17.97 -36.74 3.60
N CYS A 308 -16.79 -37.01 4.13
CA CYS A 308 -15.58 -36.27 3.80
C CYS A 308 -14.77 -36.99 2.72
N SER A 309 -14.41 -36.26 1.67
CA SER A 309 -13.43 -36.69 0.67
C SER A 309 -12.07 -36.08 1.03
N CYS A 310 -11.14 -36.91 1.49
CA CYS A 310 -9.87 -36.45 2.05
C CYS A 310 -8.78 -36.25 0.98
N PRO A 311 -7.91 -35.23 1.14
CA PRO A 311 -6.74 -35.05 0.28
C PRO A 311 -5.76 -36.21 0.41
N VAL A 312 -4.88 -36.38 -0.58
CA VAL A 312 -3.85 -37.42 -0.57
C VAL A 312 -2.93 -37.17 0.64
N ARG A 313 -2.82 -38.17 1.53
CA ARG A 313 -2.21 -38.16 2.89
C ARG A 313 -3.14 -37.86 4.07
N PHE A 314 -4.45 -37.84 3.89
CA PHE A 314 -5.37 -37.80 5.04
C PHE A 314 -6.42 -38.90 4.93
N THR A 315 -6.77 -39.50 6.07
CA THR A 315 -7.75 -40.59 6.21
C THR A 315 -8.63 -40.37 7.45
N GLY A 316 -9.64 -41.23 7.63
CA GLY A 316 -10.67 -41.11 8.67
C GLY A 316 -11.91 -40.35 8.19
N ASP A 317 -13.01 -40.51 8.93
CA ASP A 317 -14.34 -40.01 8.53
C ASP A 317 -14.42 -38.47 8.43
N GLN A 318 -13.47 -37.75 9.03
CA GLN A 318 -13.35 -36.29 9.01
C GLN A 318 -11.97 -35.82 8.50
N CYS A 319 -11.19 -36.67 7.84
CA CYS A 319 -9.84 -36.36 7.37
C CYS A 319 -8.85 -35.94 8.48
N GLN A 320 -9.03 -36.50 9.67
CA GLN A 320 -8.30 -36.16 10.89
C GLN A 320 -6.99 -36.94 11.07
N ILE A 321 -6.77 -38.00 10.29
CA ILE A 321 -5.60 -38.88 10.40
C ILE A 321 -4.66 -38.58 9.23
N GLU A 322 -3.41 -38.24 9.49
CA GLU A 322 -2.35 -38.07 8.47
C GLU A 322 -1.73 -39.41 8.05
#